data_AF-A0A3N5CHJ0-F1
#
_entry.id   AF-A0A3N5CHJ0-F1
#
_cell.length_a   1.000
_cell.length_b   1.000
_cell.length_c   1.000
_cell.angle_alpha   90.00
_cell.angle_beta   90.00
_cell.angle_gamma   90.00
#
_symmetry.space_group_name_H-M   'P 1'
#
loop_
_entity.id
_entity.type
_entity.pdbx_description
1 polymer ?
#
loop_
_entity_poly.entity_id
_entity_poly.type
_entity_poly.pdbx_seq_one_letter_code
_entity_poly.pdbx_strand_id
1 'polypeptide(L)'
;SKGREISPCDVVGPVCESSDTFLKDANLPELEPGDKLAIEKVGAYGSSMASQYNSRPKLLELALEDHKIRVIRKREALEDLWRLEEEGLKGV
;
A
#
# COMPACT_ATOMS: atom_id res chain seq x y z
N SER A 1 31.22 1.03 4.05
CA SER A 1 30.13 2.01 4.23
C SER A 1 29.92 2.18 5.72
N LYS A 2 29.85 3.41 6.24
CA LYS A 2 29.42 3.60 7.64
C LYS A 2 27.98 3.09 7.72
N GLY A 3 27.70 2.16 8.63
CA GLY A 3 26.33 1.69 8.86
C GLY A 3 25.45 2.88 9.24
N ARG A 4 24.27 3.01 8.63
CA ARG A 4 23.31 4.06 9.00
C ARG A 4 22.86 3.83 10.44
N GLU A 5 22.72 4.90 11.22
CA GLU A 5 22.29 4.84 12.61
C GLU A 5 20.87 4.31 12.71
N ILE A 6 20.63 3.39 13.65
CA ILE A 6 19.30 2.80 13.90
C ILE A 6 18.67 3.54 15.08
N SER A 7 17.44 4.01 14.88
CA SER A 7 16.69 4.75 15.90
C SER A 7 15.20 4.36 15.89
N PRO A 8 14.48 4.56 17.01
CA PRO A 8 13.04 4.32 17.08
C PRO A 8 12.25 5.32 16.21
N CYS A 9 11.24 4.84 15.50
CA CYS A 9 10.32 5.63 14.68
C CYS A 9 8.95 4.94 14.53
N ASP A 10 7.90 5.71 14.21
CA ASP A 10 6.61 5.13 13.83
C ASP A 10 6.55 4.98 12.30
N VAL A 11 6.21 3.78 11.82
CA VAL A 11 6.00 3.52 10.39
C VAL A 11 4.53 3.75 10.07
N VAL A 12 4.22 4.86 9.40
CA VAL A 12 2.84 5.32 9.13
C VAL A 12 2.48 5.29 7.65
N GLY A 13 1.19 5.25 7.36
CA GLY A 13 0.67 5.43 6.00
C GLY A 13 0.18 6.86 5.73
N PRO A 14 -0.42 7.09 4.55
CA PRO A 14 -0.86 8.41 4.09
C PRO A 14 -2.34 8.72 4.39
N VAL A 15 -3.04 7.84 5.11
CA VAL A 15 -4.47 7.99 5.43
C VAL A 15 -4.62 8.94 6.64
N CYS A 16 -5.74 9.66 6.72
CA CYS A 16 -5.88 10.83 7.62
C CYS A 16 -6.04 10.46 9.10
N GLU A 17 -6.23 9.18 9.39
CA GLU A 17 -6.54 8.64 10.69
C GLU A 17 -5.27 8.28 11.45
N SER A 18 -5.22 8.61 12.74
CA SER A 18 -4.13 8.20 13.62
C SER A 18 -3.95 6.68 13.72
N SER A 19 -4.97 5.90 13.36
CA SER A 19 -4.89 4.43 13.28
C SER A 19 -4.09 3.93 12.09
N ASP A 20 -3.75 4.77 11.09
CA ASP A 20 -2.92 4.41 9.93
C ASP A 20 -1.43 4.36 10.29
N THR A 21 -1.12 3.60 11.35
CA THR A 21 0.24 3.28 11.79
C THR A 21 0.45 1.77 11.66
N PHE A 22 1.42 1.36 10.85
CA PHE A 22 1.75 -0.05 10.63
C PHE A 22 2.51 -0.64 11.82
N LEU A 23 3.48 0.10 12.36
CA LEU A 23 4.28 -0.34 13.50
C LEU A 23 4.79 0.88 14.28
N LYS A 24 4.52 0.90 15.59
CA LYS A 24 5.03 1.94 16.50
C LYS A 24 6.39 1.55 17.05
N ASP A 25 7.22 2.55 17.32
CA ASP A 25 8.56 2.37 17.91
C ASP A 25 9.43 1.33 17.16
N ALA A 26 9.31 1.32 15.83
CA ALA A 26 10.12 0.51 14.93
C ALA A 26 11.59 0.98 14.99
N ASN A 27 12.52 0.05 15.12
CA ASN A 27 13.94 0.34 15.02
C ASN A 27 14.40 0.17 13.58
N LEU A 28 14.57 1.28 12.86
CA LEU A 28 15.01 1.31 11.47
C LEU A 28 16.25 2.20 11.33
N PRO A 29 17.12 1.92 10.33
CA PRO A 29 18.15 2.87 9.94
C PRO A 29 17.50 4.14 9.38
N GLU A 30 18.23 5.25 9.33
CA GLU A 30 17.79 6.43 8.57
C GLU A 30 17.49 6.07 7.10
N LEU A 31 16.31 6.48 6.63
CA LEU A 31 15.80 6.23 5.28
C LEU A 31 15.59 7.53 4.54
N GLU A 32 15.73 7.48 3.22
CA GLU A 32 15.49 8.62 2.34
C GLU A 32 14.25 8.37 1.45
N PRO A 33 13.60 9.44 0.95
CA PRO A 33 12.54 9.29 -0.05
C PRO A 33 13.00 8.45 -1.23
N GLY A 34 12.33 7.32 -1.46
CA GLY A 34 12.69 6.38 -2.51
C GLY A 34 13.33 5.08 -2.00
N ASP A 35 13.74 4.99 -0.74
CA ASP A 35 14.06 3.71 -0.11
C ASP A 35 12.82 2.78 -0.10
N LYS A 36 13.06 1.47 0.01
CA LYS A 36 12.02 0.43 -0.09
C LYS A 36 12.01 -0.42 1.17
N LEU A 37 10.81 -0.59 1.73
CA LEU A 37 10.54 -1.48 2.86
C LEU A 37 9.51 -2.53 2.46
N ALA A 38 9.50 -3.66 3.17
CA ALA A 38 8.51 -4.71 3.00
C ALA A 38 7.84 -5.00 4.36
N ILE A 39 6.51 -5.04 4.38
CA ILE A 39 5.74 -5.57 5.51
C ILE A 39 5.58 -7.07 5.27
N GLU A 40 6.12 -7.87 6.18
CA GLU A 40 6.09 -9.32 6.03
C GLU A 40 4.73 -9.94 6.38
N LYS A 41 4.50 -11.17 5.91
CA LYS A 41 3.36 -12.03 6.28
C LYS A 41 1.97 -11.42 6.01
N VAL A 42 1.86 -10.50 5.05
CA VAL A 42 0.59 -9.86 4.62
C VAL A 42 -0.25 -10.69 3.62
N GLY A 43 0.15 -11.95 3.36
CA GLY A 43 -0.49 -12.80 2.34
C GLY A 43 -1.91 -13.27 2.72
N ALA A 44 -2.23 -13.33 4.01
CA ALA A 44 -3.58 -13.64 4.50
C ALA A 44 -4.19 -12.39 5.13
N TYR A 45 -5.48 -12.16 4.87
CA TYR A 45 -6.25 -11.01 5.39
C TYR A 45 -5.68 -9.62 5.06
N GLY A 46 -4.69 -9.52 4.17
CA GLY A 46 -4.20 -8.25 3.63
C GLY A 46 -5.13 -7.72 2.54
N SER A 47 -4.85 -8.07 1.29
CA SER A 47 -5.59 -7.51 0.15
C SER A 47 -7.08 -7.88 0.11
N SER A 48 -7.47 -8.97 0.77
CA SER A 48 -8.88 -9.37 0.90
C SER A 48 -9.71 -8.41 1.76
N MET A 49 -9.07 -7.64 2.65
CA MET A 49 -9.72 -6.63 3.49
C MET A 49 -9.39 -5.19 3.03
N ALA A 50 -8.68 -5.03 1.92
CA ALA A 50 -8.32 -3.70 1.41
C ALA A 50 -9.54 -2.97 0.82
N SER A 51 -9.69 -1.70 1.17
CA SER A 51 -10.71 -0.78 0.65
C SER A 51 -10.10 0.30 -0.23
N GLN A 52 -10.96 1.11 -0.85
CA GLN A 52 -10.59 2.31 -1.61
C GLN A 52 -10.70 3.59 -0.77
N TYR A 53 -10.60 3.47 0.56
CA TYR A 53 -10.71 4.61 1.47
C TYR A 53 -9.70 5.70 1.14
N ASN A 54 -10.12 6.96 1.30
CA ASN A 54 -9.43 8.16 0.79
C ASN A 54 -9.18 8.16 -0.72
N SER A 55 -10.09 7.54 -1.49
CA SER A 55 -10.05 7.48 -2.95
C SER A 55 -8.73 6.92 -3.49
N ARG A 56 -8.25 5.83 -2.87
CA ARG A 56 -6.99 5.18 -3.22
C ARG A 56 -7.27 3.91 -4.03
N PRO A 57 -6.86 3.83 -5.31
CA PRO A 57 -7.06 2.63 -6.12
C PRO A 57 -6.40 1.39 -5.50
N LYS A 58 -7.04 0.22 -5.60
CA LYS A 58 -6.46 -1.03 -5.11
C LYS A 58 -5.12 -1.33 -5.77
N LEU A 59 -4.22 -1.87 -4.96
CA LEU A 59 -2.82 -2.11 -5.34
C LEU A 59 -2.68 -3.22 -6.40
N LEU A 60 -1.62 -3.09 -7.21
CA LEU A 60 -1.05 -4.16 -8.04
C LEU A 60 -0.64 -5.34 -7.15
N GLU A 61 -0.97 -6.57 -7.58
CA GLU A 61 -0.44 -7.79 -6.98
C GLU A 61 0.38 -8.56 -8.01
N LEU A 62 1.56 -9.00 -7.58
CA LEU A 62 2.52 -9.75 -8.37
C LEU A 62 2.73 -11.14 -7.75
N ALA A 63 2.90 -12.16 -8.59
CA ALA A 63 3.39 -13.46 -8.17
C ALA A 63 4.81 -13.68 -8.69
N LEU A 64 5.60 -14.45 -7.93
CA LEU A 64 6.90 -14.95 -8.33
C LEU A 64 6.82 -16.48 -8.44
N GLU A 65 7.06 -17.01 -9.63
CA GLU A 65 7.04 -18.44 -9.96
C GLU A 65 8.29 -18.75 -10.78
N ASP A 66 9.12 -19.69 -10.33
CA ASP A 66 10.38 -20.07 -11.01
C ASP A 66 11.25 -18.86 -11.41
N HIS A 67 11.46 -17.93 -10.48
CA HIS A 67 12.20 -16.67 -10.68
C HIS A 67 11.59 -15.72 -11.73
N LYS A 68 10.37 -15.98 -12.19
CA LYS A 68 9.62 -15.10 -13.09
C LYS A 68 8.56 -14.33 -12.32
N ILE A 69 8.47 -13.04 -12.58
CA ILE A 69 7.45 -12.16 -12.02
C ILE A 69 6.31 -12.05 -13.03
N ARG A 70 5.07 -12.22 -12.56
CA ARG A 70 3.87 -11.97 -13.35
C ARG A 70 2.82 -11.21 -12.56
N VAL A 71 1.99 -10.45 -13.26
CA VAL A 71 0.83 -9.76 -12.67
C VAL A 71 -0.26 -10.78 -12.37
N ILE A 72 -0.75 -10.81 -11.12
CA ILE A 72 -1.90 -11.61 -10.71
C ILE A 72 -3.15 -10.76 -10.47
N ARG A 73 -2.97 -9.48 -10.15
CA ARG A 73 -4.04 -8.48 -10.12
C ARG A 73 -3.51 -7.16 -10.61
N LYS A 74 -4.13 -6.58 -11.65
CA LYS A 74 -3.78 -5.23 -12.11
C LYS A 74 -4.12 -4.22 -11.01
N ARG A 75 -3.34 -3.13 -10.95
CA ARG A 75 -3.73 -1.94 -10.18
C ARG A 75 -5.03 -1.39 -10.76
N GLU A 76 -5.94 -0.95 -9.90
CA GLU A 76 -7.09 -0.16 -10.34
C GLU A 76 -6.63 1.19 -10.92
N ALA A 77 -7.31 1.63 -11.98
CA ALA A 77 -7.20 2.98 -12.49
C ALA A 77 -7.93 3.96 -11.55
N LEU A 78 -7.67 5.25 -11.67
CA LEU A 78 -8.33 6.25 -10.82
C LEU A 78 -9.83 6.30 -11.11
N GLU A 79 -10.20 6.12 -12.37
CA GLU A 79 -11.57 6.13 -12.87
C GLU A 79 -12.37 4.91 -12.38
N ASP A 80 -11.68 3.82 -12.02
CA ASP A 80 -12.34 2.63 -11.45
C ASP A 80 -13.03 2.94 -10.14
N LEU A 81 -12.58 3.98 -9.41
CA LEU A 81 -13.10 4.37 -8.10
C LEU A 81 -14.57 4.80 -8.18
N TRP A 82 -14.92 5.62 -9.18
CA TRP A 82 -16.25 6.22 -9.32
C TRP A 82 -17.01 5.70 -10.53
N ARG A 83 -16.51 4.65 -11.21
CA ARG A 83 -17.18 4.08 -12.39
C ARG A 83 -18.65 3.75 -12.15
N LEU A 84 -19.00 3.29 -10.94
CA LEU A 84 -20.37 2.95 -10.56
C LEU A 84 -21.24 4.17 -10.17
N GLU A 85 -20.64 5.36 -10.08
CA GLU A 85 -21.32 6.62 -9.76
C GLU A 85 -21.60 7.46 -11.02
N GLU A 86 -20.99 7.13 -12.16
CA GLU A 86 -21.05 7.95 -13.39
C GLU A 86 -22.45 8.08 -13.99
N GLU A 87 -23.27 7.04 -13.95
CA GLU A 87 -24.63 7.08 -14.53
C GLU A 87 -25.55 8.00 -13.71
N GLY A 88 -25.45 7.95 -12.37
CA GLY A 88 -26.23 8.82 -11.48
C GLY A 88 -25.87 10.31 -11.64
N LEU A 89 -24.62 10.63 -12.01
CA LEU A 89 -24.21 12.00 -12.36
C LEU A 89 -24.85 12.52 -13.66
N LYS A 90 -25.21 11.63 -14.59
CA LYS A 90 -25.79 12.00 -15.89
C LYS A 90 -27.30 12.26 -15.84
N GLY A 91 -27.92 12.12 -14.66
CA GLY A 91 -29.32 12.49 -14.43
C GLY A 91 -30.34 11.58 -15.11
N VAL A 92 -30.01 10.31 -15.31
CA VAL A 92 -30.96 9.26 -15.76
C VAL A 92 -31.44 8.46 -14.56
#